data_AF-E8ZH98-F1
#
_entry.id   AF-E8ZH98-F1
#
_cell.length_a   1.000
_cell.length_b   1.000
_cell.length_c   1.000
_cell.angle_alpha   90.00
_cell.angle_beta   90.00
_cell.angle_gamma   90.00
#
_symmetry.space_group_name_H-M   'P 1'
#
loop_
_entity.id
_entity.type
_entity.pdbx_description
1 polymer ?
#
loop_
_entity_poly.entity_id
_entity_poly.type
_entity_poly.pdbx_seq_one_letter_code
_entity_poly.pdbx_strand_id
1 'polypeptide(L)'
;MSIKKALAGLGGVGAVSVGALFGISKKQEEEEEEDKYQAKITRYRATAARANKHLIDRLYVKLADPESKGWSDKFNSYKADGFQYGRKSWEETFPKGSQTSAEALRDFCFEKAEENMSDLDEDKVNIDNGIIAGKEFWDMCTSPK
;
A
#
# COMPACT_ATOMS: atom_id res chain seq x y z
N MET A 1 10.66 -65.53 -3.92
CA MET A 1 9.58 -64.52 -3.98
C MET A 1 8.88 -64.52 -2.62
N SER A 2 9.18 -63.55 -1.74
CA SER A 2 8.34 -62.36 -1.42
C SER A 2 6.94 -62.76 -0.92
N ILE A 3 6.40 -62.29 0.22
CA ILE A 3 6.31 -60.91 0.71
C ILE A 3 6.23 -60.87 2.25
N LYS A 4 6.98 -59.95 2.84
CA LYS A 4 6.94 -59.52 4.25
C LYS A 4 5.67 -58.69 4.51
N LYS A 5 4.99 -58.90 5.64
CA LYS A 5 4.32 -57.82 6.39
C LYS A 5 4.47 -58.09 7.88
N ALA A 6 5.59 -57.63 8.42
CA ALA A 6 5.74 -57.42 9.85
C ALA A 6 4.91 -56.18 10.21
N LEU A 7 3.88 -56.38 11.03
CA LEU A 7 3.24 -55.32 11.81
C LEU A 7 4.25 -54.84 12.84
N ALA A 8 4.92 -53.74 12.55
CA ALA A 8 5.73 -52.99 13.49
C ALA A 8 5.22 -51.55 13.50
N GLY A 9 4.75 -51.11 14.67
CA GLY A 9 4.27 -49.75 14.86
C GLY A 9 3.64 -49.49 16.23
N LEU A 10 4.18 -50.08 17.30
CA LEU A 10 4.04 -49.57 18.66
C LEU A 10 4.96 -48.34 18.81
N GLY A 11 4.48 -47.30 19.47
CA GLY A 11 5.34 -46.30 20.12
C GLY A 11 5.40 -44.94 19.43
N GLY A 12 4.73 -43.97 20.04
CA GLY A 12 4.81 -42.56 19.63
C GLY A 12 4.08 -41.63 20.60
N VAL A 13 4.17 -41.86 21.91
CA VAL A 13 3.89 -40.81 22.90
C VAL A 13 5.06 -39.84 22.83
N GLY A 14 4.95 -38.86 21.94
CA GLY A 14 5.86 -37.73 21.85
C GLY A 14 5.23 -36.54 22.52
N ALA A 15 5.73 -36.16 23.69
CA ALA A 15 5.41 -34.90 24.34
C ALA A 15 5.70 -33.75 23.35
N VAL A 16 4.67 -33.22 22.70
CA VAL A 16 4.79 -31.96 21.98
C VAL A 16 4.81 -30.88 23.04
N SER A 17 6.03 -30.48 23.37
CA SER A 17 6.33 -29.34 24.23
C SER A 17 5.52 -28.13 23.76
N VAL A 18 4.94 -27.42 24.72
CA VAL A 18 4.11 -26.22 24.51
C VAL A 18 4.81 -25.15 23.64
N GLY A 19 6.13 -25.24 23.46
CA GLY A 19 6.90 -24.40 22.53
C GLY A 19 6.63 -24.60 21.03
N ALA A 20 6.13 -25.77 20.59
CA ALA A 20 5.77 -25.97 19.19
C ALA A 20 4.48 -25.23 18.79
N LEU A 21 3.55 -25.03 19.74
CA LEU A 21 2.32 -24.27 19.50
C LEU A 21 2.62 -22.79 19.28
N PHE A 22 3.51 -22.19 20.09
CA PHE A 22 3.92 -20.80 19.90
C PHE A 22 4.69 -20.55 18.60
N GLY A 23 5.46 -21.53 18.12
CA GLY A 23 6.18 -21.42 16.84
C GLY A 23 5.31 -21.61 15.60
N ILE A 24 4.23 -22.40 15.70
CA ILE A 24 3.26 -22.58 14.61
C ILE A 24 2.30 -21.39 14.53
N SER A 25 1.83 -20.88 15.68
CA SER A 25 0.97 -19.68 15.73
C SER A 25 1.68 -18.45 15.17
N LYS A 26 2.95 -18.22 15.52
CA LYS A 26 3.73 -17.11 14.95
C LYS A 26 3.90 -17.21 13.44
N LYS A 27 4.16 -18.41 12.92
CA LYS A 27 4.26 -18.63 11.47
C LYS A 27 2.94 -18.39 10.75
N GLN A 28 1.83 -18.83 11.33
CA GLN A 28 0.51 -18.56 10.76
C GLN A 28 0.16 -17.07 10.81
N GLU A 29 0.53 -16.37 11.88
CA GLU A 29 0.37 -14.91 11.99
C GLU A 29 1.23 -14.19 10.95
N GLU A 30 2.49 -14.58 10.77
CA GLU A 30 3.40 -14.04 9.74
C GLU A 30 2.86 -14.29 8.32
N GLU A 31 2.39 -15.51 8.03
CA GLU A 31 1.77 -15.84 6.73
C GLU A 31 0.50 -15.02 6.49
N GLU A 32 -0.35 -14.86 7.51
CA GLU A 32 -1.58 -14.06 7.39
C GLU A 32 -1.28 -12.56 7.19
N GLU A 33 -0.25 -12.03 7.84
CA GLU A 33 0.22 -10.66 7.61
C GLU A 33 0.81 -10.46 6.21
N GLU A 34 1.58 -11.42 5.72
CA GLU A 34 2.12 -11.40 4.36
C GLU A 34 1.01 -11.45 3.31
N ASP A 35 0.02 -12.34 3.49
CA ASP A 35 -1.14 -12.45 2.60
C ASP A 35 -1.94 -11.14 2.56
N LYS A 36 -2.19 -10.53 3.72
CA LYS A 36 -2.86 -9.21 3.81
C LYS A 36 -2.05 -8.12 3.12
N TYR A 37 -0.73 -8.12 3.29
CA TYR A 37 0.15 -7.17 2.62
C TYR A 37 0.09 -7.35 1.10
N GLN A 38 0.22 -8.58 0.60
CA GLN A 38 0.18 -8.87 -0.83
C GLN A 38 -1.17 -8.50 -1.45
N ALA A 39 -2.28 -8.77 -0.74
CA ALA A 39 -3.61 -8.35 -1.17
C ALA A 39 -3.73 -6.82 -1.26
N LYS A 40 -3.21 -6.09 -0.26
CA LYS A 40 -3.17 -4.61 -0.24
C LYS A 40 -2.37 -4.06 -1.43
N ILE A 41 -1.16 -4.57 -1.65
CA ILE A 41 -0.29 -4.14 -2.76
C ILE A 41 -0.95 -4.44 -4.11
N THR A 42 -1.58 -5.60 -4.26
CA THR A 42 -2.29 -5.97 -5.49
C THR A 42 -3.44 -5.01 -5.78
N ARG A 43 -4.22 -4.65 -4.75
CA ARG A 43 -5.29 -3.65 -4.85
C ARG A 43 -4.74 -2.30 -5.30
N TYR A 44 -3.66 -1.83 -4.67
CA TYR A 44 -3.02 -0.56 -5.02
C TYR A 44 -2.48 -0.55 -6.44
N ARG A 45 -1.87 -1.64 -6.91
CA ARG A 45 -1.45 -1.76 -8.32
C ARG A 45 -2.62 -1.62 -9.29
N ALA A 46 -3.77 -2.24 -8.99
CA ALA A 46 -4.98 -2.10 -9.80
C ALA A 46 -5.50 -0.65 -9.80
N THR A 47 -5.49 0.01 -8.64
CA THR A 47 -5.84 1.44 -8.49
C THR A 47 -4.92 2.34 -9.32
N ALA A 48 -3.59 2.17 -9.20
CA ALA A 48 -2.62 2.91 -10.02
C ALA A 48 -2.85 2.66 -11.51
N ALA A 49 -3.05 1.41 -11.93
CA ALA A 49 -3.29 1.08 -13.33
C ALA A 49 -4.55 1.75 -13.89
N ARG A 50 -5.63 1.84 -13.10
CA ARG A 50 -6.85 2.55 -13.51
C ARG A 50 -6.63 4.05 -13.57
N ALA A 51 -6.12 4.65 -12.50
CA ALA A 51 -5.90 6.10 -12.42
C ALA A 51 -4.92 6.59 -13.49
N ASN A 52 -3.83 5.85 -13.71
CA ASN A 52 -2.77 6.23 -14.64
C ASN A 52 -3.23 6.28 -16.10
N LYS A 53 -4.32 5.61 -16.49
CA LYS A 53 -4.91 5.79 -17.83
C LYS A 53 -5.34 7.24 -18.07
N HIS A 54 -5.79 7.94 -17.03
CA HIS A 54 -6.26 9.32 -17.12
C HIS A 54 -5.15 10.30 -16.75
N LEU A 55 -4.42 10.02 -15.67
CA LEU A 55 -3.35 10.90 -15.16
C LEU A 55 -2.24 11.09 -16.20
N ILE A 56 -1.81 10.02 -16.86
CA ILE A 56 -0.68 10.08 -17.80
C ILE A 56 -1.07 10.83 -19.07
N ASP A 57 -2.25 10.51 -19.62
CA ASP A 57 -2.66 10.99 -20.93
C ASP A 57 -3.15 12.44 -20.89
N ARG A 58 -3.67 12.90 -19.75
CA ARG A 58 -4.26 14.24 -19.61
C ARG A 58 -3.42 15.20 -18.78
N LEU A 59 -2.72 14.70 -17.77
CA LEU A 59 -2.10 15.52 -16.74
C LEU A 59 -0.58 15.33 -16.68
N TYR A 60 -0.01 14.44 -17.48
CA TYR A 60 1.42 14.13 -17.53
C TYR A 60 2.02 13.74 -16.16
N VAL A 61 1.18 13.24 -15.26
CA VAL A 61 1.57 12.73 -13.94
C VAL A 61 1.12 11.28 -13.79
N LYS A 62 1.63 10.60 -12.77
CA LYS A 62 1.28 9.21 -12.46
C LYS A 62 1.32 8.93 -10.96
N LEU A 63 0.48 7.99 -10.52
CA LEU A 63 0.70 7.25 -9.29
C LEU A 63 1.84 6.25 -9.52
N ALA A 64 2.84 6.28 -8.65
CA ALA A 64 3.96 5.34 -8.70
C ALA A 64 3.50 3.93 -8.28
N ASP A 65 4.23 2.89 -8.70
CA ASP A 65 4.00 1.53 -8.20
C ASP A 65 4.09 1.54 -6.65
N PRO A 66 3.18 0.86 -5.92
CA PRO A 66 3.15 0.88 -4.46
C PRO A 66 4.43 0.36 -3.79
N GLU A 67 5.26 -0.42 -4.49
CA GLU A 67 6.54 -0.90 -3.97
C GLU A 67 7.74 -0.14 -4.55
N SER A 68 7.49 0.95 -5.30
CA SER A 68 8.56 1.78 -5.84
C SER A 68 9.28 2.58 -4.75
N LYS A 69 10.59 2.77 -4.94
CA LYS A 69 11.41 3.66 -4.10
C LYS A 69 10.94 5.13 -4.14
N GLY A 70 10.16 5.50 -5.16
CA GLY A 70 9.59 6.84 -5.30
C GLY A 70 8.75 7.28 -4.11
N TRP A 71 8.12 6.36 -3.37
CA TRP A 71 7.40 6.69 -2.14
C TRP A 71 8.33 7.14 -1.00
N SER A 72 9.47 6.49 -0.85
CA SER A 72 10.50 6.90 0.12
C SER A 72 11.11 8.25 -0.24
N ASP A 73 11.41 8.46 -1.52
CA ASP A 73 11.97 9.73 -2.00
C ASP A 73 10.97 10.88 -1.80
N LYS A 74 9.69 10.65 -2.15
CA LYS A 74 8.59 11.60 -1.95
C LYS A 74 8.39 11.91 -0.46
N PHE A 75 8.35 10.89 0.40
CA PHE A 75 8.25 11.07 1.85
C PHE A 75 9.39 11.92 2.41
N ASN A 76 10.63 11.63 2.01
CA ASN A 76 11.79 12.40 2.45
C ASN A 76 11.76 13.85 1.97
N SER A 77 11.27 14.10 0.75
CA SER A 77 11.05 15.46 0.23
C SER A 77 10.06 16.22 1.11
N TYR A 78 8.89 15.64 1.39
CA TYR A 78 7.91 16.30 2.26
C TYR A 78 8.44 16.50 3.67
N LYS A 79 9.16 15.53 4.23
CA LYS A 79 9.79 15.66 5.53
C LYS A 79 10.81 16.80 5.58
N ALA A 80 11.63 16.96 4.53
CA ALA A 80 12.62 18.03 4.45
C ALA A 80 11.97 19.43 4.44
N ASP A 81 10.81 19.54 3.78
CA ASP A 81 10.00 20.77 3.75
C ASP A 81 9.11 20.93 4.99
N GLY A 82 9.31 20.10 6.03
CA GLY A 82 8.51 20.14 7.26
C GLY A 82 7.04 19.78 7.06
N PHE A 83 6.73 19.03 6.00
CA PHE A 83 5.39 18.83 5.47
C PHE A 83 4.70 20.20 5.35
N GLN A 84 5.16 21.06 4.42
CA GLN A 84 4.52 22.32 3.98
C GLN A 84 4.15 22.32 2.48
N TYR A 85 2.93 22.73 2.11
CA TYR A 85 2.42 22.68 0.71
C TYR A 85 1.87 24.05 0.37
N GLY A 86 2.47 24.71 -0.62
CA GLY A 86 1.97 26.02 -1.07
C GLY A 86 1.79 27.05 0.06
N ARG A 87 2.65 27.02 1.09
CA ARG A 87 2.59 27.87 2.31
C ARG A 87 1.40 27.61 3.25
N LYS A 88 0.62 26.54 3.07
CA LYS A 88 -0.37 26.05 4.04
C LYS A 88 0.23 24.96 4.92
N SER A 89 -0.20 24.87 6.19
CA SER A 89 0.14 23.71 7.02
C SER A 89 -0.64 22.51 6.50
N TRP A 90 0.01 21.36 6.36
CA TRP A 90 -0.68 20.15 5.89
C TRP A 90 -1.53 19.50 6.97
N GLU A 91 -1.68 20.08 8.16
CA GLU A 91 -2.61 19.51 9.15
C GLU A 91 -4.05 19.49 8.62
N GLU A 92 -4.36 20.32 7.62
CA GLU A 92 -5.63 20.33 6.89
C GLU A 92 -5.65 19.34 5.70
N THR A 93 -4.51 18.87 5.21
CA THR A 93 -4.39 18.12 3.93
C THR A 93 -3.83 16.69 4.08
N PHE A 94 -2.94 16.46 5.05
CA PHE A 94 -2.47 15.15 5.48
C PHE A 94 -3.01 14.81 6.87
N PRO A 95 -3.80 13.74 7.03
CA PRO A 95 -4.11 13.24 8.37
C PRO A 95 -2.81 12.87 9.09
N LYS A 96 -2.73 13.14 10.40
CA LYS A 96 -1.51 12.95 11.22
C LYS A 96 -0.83 11.58 11.05
N GLY A 97 -1.58 10.54 10.66
CA GLY A 97 -1.05 9.20 10.41
C GLY A 97 -0.17 9.08 9.16
N SER A 98 -0.42 9.82 8.08
CA SER A 98 0.30 9.66 6.80
C SER A 98 1.74 10.17 6.83
N GLN A 99 2.10 10.95 7.86
CA GLN A 99 3.42 11.56 8.03
C GLN A 99 4.39 10.66 8.80
N THR A 100 3.92 9.50 9.27
CA THR A 100 4.70 8.62 10.15
C THR A 100 5.75 7.78 9.41
N SER A 101 5.48 7.42 8.16
CA SER A 101 6.40 6.63 7.32
C SER A 101 6.07 6.79 5.83
N ALA A 102 7.02 6.38 4.97
CA ALA A 102 6.77 6.28 3.53
C ALA A 102 5.62 5.32 3.21
N GLU A 103 5.45 4.27 4.02
CA GLU A 103 4.34 3.34 3.89
C GLU A 103 3.01 3.99 4.22
N ALA A 104 2.93 4.77 5.30
CA ALA A 104 1.71 5.46 5.69
C ALA A 104 1.31 6.53 4.68
N LEU A 105 2.29 7.23 4.09
CA LEU A 105 2.06 8.17 2.99
C LEU A 105 1.50 7.46 1.75
N ARG A 106 2.11 6.34 1.35
CA ARG A 106 1.65 5.52 0.24
C ARG A 106 0.22 5.05 0.46
N ASP A 107 -0.06 4.46 1.63
CA ASP A 107 -1.36 3.90 1.96
C ASP A 107 -2.44 4.99 1.92
N PHE A 108 -2.18 6.14 2.53
CA PHE A 108 -3.06 7.32 2.42
C PHE A 108 -3.33 7.73 0.97
N CYS A 109 -2.29 7.78 0.14
CA CYS A 109 -2.42 8.18 -1.26
C CYS A 109 -3.27 7.21 -2.07
N PHE A 110 -3.12 5.90 -1.86
CA PHE A 110 -3.94 4.91 -2.55
C PHE A 110 -5.37 4.87 -2.03
N GLU A 111 -5.59 4.99 -0.73
CA GLU A 111 -6.93 5.09 -0.15
C GLU A 111 -7.68 6.29 -0.71
N LYS A 112 -7.03 7.46 -0.77
CA LYS A 112 -7.64 8.65 -1.37
C LYS A 112 -7.90 8.49 -2.86
N ALA A 113 -6.98 7.87 -3.61
CA ALA A 113 -7.21 7.59 -5.03
C ALA A 113 -8.40 6.64 -5.24
N GLU A 114 -8.58 5.63 -4.39
CA GLU A 114 -9.73 4.71 -4.44
C GLU A 114 -11.06 5.43 -4.16
N GLU A 115 -11.10 6.24 -3.10
CA GLU A 115 -12.28 7.02 -2.69
C GLU A 115 -12.71 8.05 -3.76
N ASN A 116 -11.77 8.53 -4.56
CA ASN A 116 -11.96 9.67 -5.46
C ASN A 116 -11.70 9.31 -6.93
N MET A 117 -11.74 8.02 -7.27
CA MET A 117 -11.49 7.54 -8.64
C MET A 117 -12.45 8.17 -9.66
N SER A 118 -13.68 8.50 -9.24
CA SER A 118 -14.68 9.17 -10.08
C SER A 118 -14.26 10.55 -10.56
N ASP A 119 -13.31 11.21 -9.88
CA ASP A 119 -12.72 12.47 -10.35
C ASP A 119 -12.11 12.30 -11.75
N LEU A 120 -11.49 11.14 -12.01
CA LEU A 120 -10.80 10.84 -13.25
C LEU A 120 -11.73 10.32 -14.36
N ASP A 121 -12.88 9.76 -13.98
CA ASP A 121 -13.84 9.15 -14.91
C ASP A 121 -14.75 10.20 -15.60
N GLU A 122 -14.93 11.39 -15.04
CA GLU A 122 -15.98 12.34 -15.46
C GLU A 122 -15.51 13.57 -16.27
N ASP A 123 -14.28 13.62 -16.79
CA ASP A 123 -13.71 14.84 -17.41
C ASP A 123 -13.72 16.09 -16.48
N LYS A 124 -13.98 15.91 -15.18
CA LYS A 124 -14.14 17.00 -14.20
C LYS A 124 -12.83 17.51 -13.59
N VAL A 125 -11.71 16.83 -13.86
CA VAL A 125 -10.40 17.22 -13.34
C VAL A 125 -9.71 18.13 -14.36
N ASN A 126 -9.92 19.43 -14.18
CA ASN A 126 -9.19 20.48 -14.89
C ASN A 126 -8.12 21.04 -13.95
N ILE A 127 -6.93 20.41 -13.90
CA ILE A 127 -5.83 20.86 -13.02
C ILE A 127 -5.23 22.19 -13.51
N ASP A 128 -5.38 22.54 -14.79
CA ASP A 128 -4.89 23.81 -15.36
C ASP A 128 -5.58 25.06 -14.77
N ASN A 129 -6.79 24.91 -14.19
CA ASN A 129 -7.50 26.02 -13.53
C ASN A 129 -7.34 26.04 -12.00
N GLY A 130 -6.39 25.28 -11.47
CA GLY A 130 -6.14 25.16 -10.05
C GLY A 130 -6.88 23.96 -9.45
N ILE A 131 -6.17 23.25 -8.58
CA ILE A 131 -6.67 22.14 -7.78
C ILE A 131 -8.02 22.54 -7.14
N ILE A 132 -9.07 21.78 -7.43
CA ILE A 132 -10.38 21.93 -6.78
C ILE A 132 -10.17 21.76 -5.27
N ALA A 133 -10.66 22.70 -4.48
CA ALA A 133 -10.55 22.64 -3.02
C ALA A 133 -11.01 21.26 -2.49
N GLY A 134 -10.15 20.57 -1.76
CA GLY A 134 -10.37 19.22 -1.26
C GLY A 134 -9.81 18.09 -2.15
N LYS A 135 -9.17 18.40 -3.28
CA LYS A 135 -8.56 17.45 -4.23
C LYS A 135 -7.04 17.60 -4.37
N GLU A 136 -6.42 18.31 -3.43
CA GLU A 136 -4.97 18.54 -3.35
C GLU A 136 -4.17 17.24 -3.33
N PHE A 137 -4.77 16.15 -2.82
CA PHE A 137 -4.11 14.85 -2.76
C PHE A 137 -3.65 14.34 -4.13
N TRP A 138 -4.30 14.69 -5.25
CA TRP A 138 -3.84 14.26 -6.57
C TRP A 138 -2.46 14.83 -6.92
N ASP A 139 -2.20 16.10 -6.60
CA ASP A 139 -0.88 16.69 -6.82
C ASP A 139 0.16 16.11 -5.86
N MET A 140 -0.25 15.87 -4.62
CA MET A 140 0.63 15.32 -3.58
C MET A 140 1.03 13.87 -3.88
N CYS A 141 0.08 13.06 -4.33
CA CYS A 141 0.26 11.62 -4.47
C CYS A 141 0.86 11.23 -5.83
N THR A 142 0.81 12.11 -6.82
CA THR A 142 1.35 11.85 -8.15
C THR A 142 2.73 12.47 -8.34
N SER A 143 3.44 12.00 -9.35
CA SER A 143 4.72 12.56 -9.79
C SER A 143 4.70 12.70 -11.31
N PRO A 144 5.52 13.59 -11.90
CA PRO A 144 5.66 13.67 -13.35
C PRO A 144 5.92 12.29 -13.98
N LYS A 145 5.34 12.07 -15.17
CA LYS A 145 5.43 10.81 -15.93
C LYS A 145 6.88 10.37 -16.17
#